data_AF-A0A962BMP1-F1
#
_entry.id   AF-A0A962BMP1-F1
#
_cell.length_a   1.000
_cell.length_b   1.000
_cell.length_c   1.000
_cell.angle_alpha   90.00
_cell.angle_beta   90.00
_cell.angle_gamma   90.00
#
_symmetry.space_group_name_H-M   'P 1'
#
loop_
_entity.id
_entity.type
_entity.pdbx_description
1 polymer ?
#
loop_
_entity_poly.entity_id
_entity_poly.type
_entity_poly.pdbx_seq_one_letter_code
_entity_poly.pdbx_strand_id
1 'polypeptide(L)'
;MSEKTPGNPVLSKAGCAPDLRAVLARVRVVLVAPSHPGNIGAAARAMRVMGLSKLVLVQPQRFPDPEASARAAGADGLLETAQVCETLDEALQGCVLTLGCTARQRGVPLPELTPQAGARRLLAASGEGDVALLFGRESSGLENRELQRCQAAVHIATQPVFGSLNLGAAVQLLCYELRMAVLSGGEEAGVDAVDRREDPPATHDELEGFFGHLAQTLEEIEFHKGRGSGTVMARLRRLFLRAELDQREVRILRGILADTRRAAARDDGGHE
;
A
#
# COMPACT_ATOMS: atom_id res chain seq x y z
N MET A 1 54.29 -22.33 22.80
CA MET A 1 52.93 -22.60 22.29
C MET A 1 52.07 -21.41 22.67
N SER A 2 51.81 -20.52 21.71
CA SER A 2 51.11 -19.26 21.92
C SER A 2 49.65 -19.44 21.49
N GLU A 3 48.71 -19.33 22.43
CA GLU A 3 47.28 -19.34 22.13
C GLU A 3 46.87 -18.04 21.45
N LYS A 4 46.34 -18.15 20.23
CA LYS A 4 45.70 -17.07 19.49
C LYS A 4 44.23 -17.01 19.88
N THR A 5 43.82 -15.92 20.53
CA THR A 5 42.42 -15.50 20.65
C THR A 5 41.85 -15.22 19.24
N PRO A 6 40.67 -15.73 18.85
CA PRO A 6 40.08 -15.37 17.57
C PRO A 6 39.51 -13.94 17.65
N GLY A 7 40.08 -13.05 16.84
CA GLY A 7 39.64 -11.67 16.70
C GLY A 7 38.21 -11.60 16.14
N ASN A 8 37.40 -10.78 16.80
CA ASN A 8 36.09 -10.34 16.36
C ASN A 8 36.23 -9.65 14.98
N PRO A 9 35.44 -10.00 13.94
CA PRO A 9 35.55 -9.33 12.67
C PRO A 9 35.06 -7.89 12.81
N VAL A 10 35.99 -6.97 12.58
CA VAL A 10 35.77 -5.53 12.50
C VAL A 10 34.77 -5.26 11.38
N LEU A 11 33.58 -4.78 11.75
CA LEU A 11 32.68 -4.08 10.84
C LEU A 11 33.36 -2.77 10.44
N SER A 12 34.13 -2.78 9.34
CA SER A 12 34.57 -1.55 8.69
C SER A 12 34.33 -1.62 7.19
N LYS A 13 33.25 -0.99 6.75
CA LYS A 13 33.23 -0.09 5.59
C LYS A 13 32.12 0.93 5.82
N ALA A 14 32.51 2.09 6.33
CA ALA A 14 31.65 3.27 6.38
C ALA A 14 31.50 3.81 4.94
N GLY A 15 30.62 3.20 4.16
CA GLY A 15 29.86 3.95 3.17
C GLY A 15 28.84 4.80 3.93
N CYS A 16 28.60 6.04 3.52
CA CYS A 16 27.62 6.91 4.14
C CYS A 16 26.29 6.14 4.27
N ALA A 17 25.88 5.80 5.50
CA ALA A 17 24.60 5.14 5.70
C ALA A 17 23.53 6.00 5.03
N PRO A 18 22.67 5.43 4.16
CA PRO A 18 21.64 6.21 3.49
C PRO A 18 20.82 6.96 4.54
N ASP A 19 20.45 8.21 4.26
CA ASP A 19 19.54 8.95 5.15
C ASP A 19 18.21 8.20 5.17
N LEU A 20 18.06 7.39 6.22
CA LEU A 20 16.93 6.50 6.43
C LEU A 20 15.60 7.25 6.36
N ARG A 21 15.58 8.49 6.88
CA ARG A 21 14.37 9.32 6.83
C ARG A 21 14.06 9.74 5.42
N ALA A 22 15.05 10.15 4.64
CA ALA A 22 14.84 10.52 3.24
C ALA A 22 14.35 9.33 2.41
N VAL A 23 14.91 8.14 2.62
CA VAL A 23 14.51 6.91 1.91
C VAL A 23 13.08 6.50 2.29
N LEU A 24 12.71 6.56 3.56
CA LEU A 24 11.37 6.18 4.03
C LEU A 24 10.35 7.33 3.97
N ALA A 25 10.75 8.54 3.54
CA ALA A 25 9.90 9.72 3.52
C ALA A 25 8.65 9.56 2.64
N ARG A 26 8.68 8.63 1.68
CA ARG A 26 7.58 8.36 0.75
C ARG A 26 6.71 7.18 1.15
N VAL A 27 7.00 6.51 2.27
CA VAL A 27 6.23 5.37 2.77
C VAL A 27 5.18 5.85 3.77
N ARG A 28 3.91 5.77 3.38
CA ARG A 28 2.74 6.04 4.23
C ARG A 28 2.32 4.77 4.95
N VAL A 29 2.21 4.83 6.28
CA VAL A 29 1.52 3.80 7.07
C VAL A 29 0.08 4.24 7.25
N VAL A 30 -0.86 3.47 6.69
CA VAL A 30 -2.28 3.80 6.68
C VAL A 30 -3.02 2.86 7.61
N LEU A 31 -3.64 3.39 8.67
CA LEU A 31 -4.49 2.63 9.59
C LEU A 31 -5.95 2.88 9.24
N VAL A 32 -6.66 1.84 8.82
CA VAL A 32 -8.05 1.90 8.35
C VAL A 32 -9.00 1.50 9.47
N ALA A 33 -9.82 2.47 9.88
CA ALA A 33 -10.81 2.39 10.94
C ALA A 33 -10.28 1.77 12.26
N PRO A 34 -9.12 2.21 12.80
CA PRO A 34 -8.65 1.71 14.08
C PRO A 34 -9.67 1.99 15.19
N SER A 35 -9.97 0.97 16.00
CA SER A 35 -11.01 1.02 17.03
C SER A 35 -10.45 1.53 18.36
N HIS A 36 -9.22 1.13 18.70
CA HIS A 36 -8.59 1.48 19.97
C HIS A 36 -7.47 2.52 19.78
N PRO A 37 -7.55 3.70 20.44
CA PRO A 37 -6.54 4.74 20.32
C PRO A 37 -5.16 4.28 20.80
N GLY A 38 -5.10 3.38 21.79
CA GLY A 38 -3.84 2.79 22.23
C GLY A 38 -3.08 2.02 21.13
N ASN A 39 -3.78 1.47 20.13
CA ASN A 39 -3.13 0.84 18.97
C ASN A 39 -2.57 1.86 17.99
N ILE A 40 -3.22 3.03 17.84
CA ILE A 40 -2.68 4.15 17.06
C ILE A 40 -1.36 4.61 17.69
N GLY A 41 -1.33 4.77 19.02
CA GLY A 41 -0.10 5.09 19.75
C GLY A 41 0.98 4.03 19.60
N ALA A 42 0.64 2.75 19.73
CA ALA A 42 1.58 1.65 19.53
C ALA A 42 2.16 1.61 18.09
N ALA A 43 1.32 1.86 17.08
CA ALA A 43 1.75 1.96 15.69
C ALA A 43 2.70 3.15 15.47
N ALA A 44 2.35 4.34 15.98
CA ALA A 44 3.21 5.53 15.90
C ALA A 44 4.59 5.28 16.56
N ARG A 45 4.60 4.62 17.72
CA ARG A 45 5.85 4.21 18.39
C ARG A 45 6.67 3.26 17.50
N ALA A 46 6.03 2.24 16.95
CA ALA A 46 6.69 1.26 16.09
C ALA A 46 7.32 1.91 14.84
N MET A 47 6.58 2.82 14.21
CA MET A 47 7.06 3.63 13.08
C MET A 47 8.28 4.46 13.45
N ARG A 48 8.20 5.21 14.56
CA ARG A 48 9.28 6.10 15.00
C ARG A 48 10.58 5.36 15.29
N VAL A 49 10.48 4.22 15.98
CA VAL A 49 11.65 3.37 16.30
C VAL A 49 12.33 2.86 15.02
N MET A 50 11.55 2.58 13.97
CA MET A 50 12.08 2.06 12.71
C MET A 50 12.49 3.14 11.70
N GLY A 51 12.10 4.40 11.94
CA GLY A 51 12.51 5.57 11.13
C GLY A 51 11.44 6.10 10.17
N LEU A 52 10.20 5.58 10.25
CA LEU A 52 9.07 6.07 9.45
C LEU A 52 8.42 7.29 10.11
N SER A 53 7.84 8.18 9.28
CA SER A 53 7.29 9.46 9.75
C SER A 53 5.94 9.86 9.15
N LYS A 54 5.39 9.13 8.15
CA LYS A 54 4.09 9.44 7.54
C LYS A 54 3.00 8.49 8.04
N LEU A 55 2.26 8.91 9.07
CA LEU A 55 1.08 8.20 9.58
C LEU A 55 -0.19 8.80 8.98
N VAL A 56 -1.06 7.95 8.44
CA VAL A 56 -2.37 8.33 7.91
C VAL A 56 -3.44 7.47 8.58
N LEU A 57 -4.51 8.09 9.03
CA LEU A 57 -5.64 7.45 9.70
C LEU A 57 -6.89 7.62 8.84
N VAL A 58 -7.53 6.52 8.45
CA VAL A 58 -8.80 6.57 7.72
C VAL A 58 -9.91 6.25 8.71
N GLN A 59 -10.81 7.19 8.95
CA GLN A 59 -11.96 7.04 9.85
C GLN A 59 -11.63 6.41 11.23
N PRO A 60 -10.62 6.91 11.97
CA PRO A 60 -10.33 6.39 13.31
C PRO A 60 -11.54 6.60 14.23
N GLN A 61 -11.91 5.58 15.01
CA GLN A 61 -13.09 5.71 15.89
C GLN A 61 -12.88 6.75 16.99
N ARG A 62 -11.65 6.87 17.49
CA ARG A 62 -11.25 7.82 18.53
C ARG A 62 -9.85 8.34 18.25
N PHE A 63 -9.76 9.59 17.80
CA PHE A 63 -8.49 10.30 17.59
C PHE A 63 -8.77 11.81 17.41
N PRO A 64 -7.98 12.73 17.99
CA PRO A 64 -6.90 12.49 18.95
C PRO A 64 -7.42 11.95 20.30
N ASP A 65 -6.57 11.24 21.04
CA ASP A 65 -6.94 10.65 22.33
C ASP A 65 -5.70 10.52 23.26
N PRO A 66 -5.78 10.87 24.56
CA PRO A 66 -4.66 10.77 25.50
C PRO A 66 -4.08 9.35 25.63
N GLU A 67 -4.89 8.30 25.41
CA GLU A 67 -4.43 6.92 25.41
C GLU A 67 -3.45 6.66 24.26
N ALA A 68 -3.68 7.27 23.09
CA ALA A 68 -2.75 7.18 21.96
C ALA A 68 -1.40 7.83 22.32
N SER A 69 -1.42 9.05 22.89
CA SER A 69 -0.20 9.74 23.34
C SER A 69 0.55 8.94 24.40
N ALA A 70 -0.15 8.42 25.41
CA ALA A 70 0.45 7.60 26.47
C ALA A 70 1.13 6.34 25.91
N ARG A 71 0.53 5.69 24.90
CA ARG A 71 1.09 4.48 24.26
C ARG A 71 2.18 4.79 23.23
N ALA A 72 2.19 5.97 22.64
CA ALA A 72 3.21 6.43 21.69
C ALA A 72 4.59 6.61 22.34
N ALA A 73 4.64 6.90 23.65
CA ALA A 73 5.86 6.94 24.45
C ALA A 73 7.01 7.74 23.79
N GLY A 74 6.75 9.02 23.47
CA GLY A 74 7.73 9.92 22.83
C GLY A 74 7.68 9.92 21.30
N ALA A 75 6.67 9.29 20.71
CA ALA A 75 6.32 9.41 19.30
C ALA A 75 5.18 10.41 19.03
N ASP A 76 4.94 11.35 19.95
CA ASP A 76 3.82 12.30 19.89
C ASP A 76 3.83 13.14 18.60
N GLY A 77 5.00 13.55 18.10
CA GLY A 77 5.10 14.29 16.84
C GLY A 77 4.53 13.54 15.62
N LEU A 78 4.50 12.21 15.64
CA LEU A 78 3.84 11.40 14.59
C LEU A 78 2.31 11.43 14.72
N LEU A 79 1.79 11.54 15.94
CA LEU A 79 0.35 11.71 16.19
C LEU A 79 -0.08 13.14 15.82
N GLU A 80 0.72 14.14 16.17
CA GLU A 80 0.46 15.56 15.84
C GLU A 80 0.44 15.84 14.34
N THR A 81 1.30 15.14 13.59
CA THR A 81 1.39 15.27 12.12
C THR A 81 0.58 14.19 11.38
N ALA A 82 -0.15 13.34 12.10
CA ALA A 82 -0.98 12.30 11.47
C ALA A 82 -2.07 12.95 10.62
N GLN A 83 -2.15 12.54 9.35
CA GLN A 83 -3.25 12.95 8.49
C GLN A 83 -4.48 12.10 8.80
N VAL A 84 -5.62 12.73 9.06
CA VAL A 84 -6.90 12.05 9.24
C VAL A 84 -7.74 12.26 7.98
N CYS A 85 -8.15 11.15 7.36
CA CYS A 85 -8.92 11.12 6.13
C CYS A 85 -10.30 10.50 6.36
N GLU A 86 -11.28 10.98 5.60
CA GLU A 86 -12.64 10.43 5.64
C GLU A 86 -12.78 9.17 4.77
N THR A 87 -11.93 9.04 3.75
CA THR A 87 -11.99 7.91 2.82
C THR A 87 -10.61 7.30 2.60
N LEU A 88 -10.61 6.02 2.19
CA LEU A 88 -9.36 5.35 1.81
C LEU A 88 -8.75 5.96 0.54
N ASP A 89 -9.58 6.40 -0.41
CA ASP A 89 -9.09 7.00 -1.66
C ASP A 89 -8.36 8.32 -1.42
N GLU A 90 -8.81 9.12 -0.44
CA GLU A 90 -8.09 10.33 0.01
C GLU A 90 -6.72 9.98 0.60
N ALA A 91 -6.65 8.99 1.49
CA ALA A 91 -5.38 8.56 2.10
C ALA A 91 -4.37 8.02 1.08
N LEU A 92 -4.87 7.47 -0.03
CA LEU A 92 -4.08 6.88 -1.11
C LEU A 92 -3.75 7.83 -2.26
N GLN A 93 -4.25 9.06 -2.24
CA GLN A 93 -4.03 10.01 -3.33
C GLN A 93 -2.54 10.21 -3.64
N GLY A 94 -2.18 10.11 -4.92
CA GLY A 94 -0.80 10.21 -5.39
C GLY A 94 0.10 9.00 -5.11
N CYS A 95 -0.40 7.95 -4.44
CA CYS A 95 0.39 6.75 -4.22
C CYS A 95 0.52 5.94 -5.53
N VAL A 96 1.73 5.48 -5.85
CA VAL A 96 2.01 4.62 -7.01
C VAL A 96 1.95 3.13 -6.68
N LEU A 97 2.04 2.78 -5.39
CA LEU A 97 1.91 1.41 -4.91
C LEU A 97 1.22 1.37 -3.55
N THR A 98 0.28 0.45 -3.41
CA THR A 98 -0.52 0.20 -2.21
C THR A 98 -0.48 -1.29 -1.88
N LEU A 99 0.09 -1.62 -0.71
CA LEU A 99 0.12 -2.98 -0.18
C LEU A 99 -0.80 -3.11 1.03
N GLY A 100 -1.64 -4.15 1.07
CA GLY A 100 -2.54 -4.42 2.20
C GLY A 100 -2.01 -5.53 3.11
N CYS A 101 -1.83 -5.26 4.41
CA CYS A 101 -1.50 -6.29 5.38
C CYS A 101 -2.74 -7.10 5.76
N THR A 102 -2.68 -8.43 5.59
CA THR A 102 -3.80 -9.32 5.94
C THR A 102 -3.35 -10.63 6.58
N ALA A 103 -4.10 -11.07 7.59
CA ALA A 103 -3.91 -12.37 8.22
C ALA A 103 -4.61 -13.51 7.45
N ARG A 104 -5.58 -13.20 6.57
CA ARG A 104 -6.38 -14.22 5.86
C ARG A 104 -6.76 -13.77 4.45
N GLN A 105 -6.71 -14.71 3.50
CA GLN A 105 -7.32 -14.53 2.20
C GLN A 105 -8.84 -14.71 2.33
N ARG A 106 -9.60 -13.61 2.27
CA ARG A 106 -11.05 -13.68 2.06
C ARG A 106 -11.40 -12.83 0.84
N GLY A 107 -12.15 -13.42 -0.10
CA GLY A 107 -12.90 -12.70 -1.14
C GLY A 107 -12.12 -12.03 -2.28
N VAL A 108 -10.84 -11.69 -2.11
CA VAL A 108 -10.05 -10.96 -3.14
C VAL A 108 -8.71 -11.67 -3.40
N PRO A 109 -8.57 -12.47 -4.48
CA PRO A 109 -7.28 -13.04 -4.87
C PRO A 109 -6.29 -11.97 -5.35
N LEU A 110 -5.48 -11.45 -4.44
CA LEU A 110 -4.35 -10.56 -4.74
C LEU A 110 -3.06 -11.40 -4.80
N PRO A 111 -2.03 -10.94 -5.54
CA PRO A 111 -0.68 -11.45 -5.36
C PRO A 111 -0.27 -11.34 -3.89
N GLU A 112 0.32 -12.41 -3.35
CA GLU A 112 0.74 -12.46 -1.96
C GLU A 112 2.25 -12.30 -1.84
N LEU A 113 2.67 -11.46 -0.91
CA LEU A 113 4.06 -11.18 -0.61
C LEU A 113 4.34 -11.54 0.84
N THR A 114 5.55 -12.07 1.08
CA THR A 114 6.10 -12.14 2.43
C THR A 114 6.39 -10.72 2.95
N PRO A 115 6.52 -10.52 4.28
CA PRO A 115 6.89 -9.22 4.85
C PRO A 115 8.17 -8.65 4.22
N GLN A 116 9.18 -9.49 4.03
CA GLN A 116 10.45 -9.13 3.39
C GLN A 116 10.26 -8.72 1.91
N ALA A 117 9.52 -9.49 1.12
CA ALA A 117 9.28 -9.18 -0.28
C ALA A 117 8.42 -7.90 -0.44
N GLY A 118 7.42 -7.71 0.42
CA GLY A 118 6.60 -6.51 0.48
C GLY A 118 7.42 -5.25 0.80
N ALA A 119 8.31 -5.34 1.80
CA ALA A 119 9.21 -4.26 2.15
C ALA A 119 10.14 -3.86 1.00
N ARG A 120 10.76 -4.85 0.32
CA ARG A 120 11.61 -4.61 -0.86
C ARG A 120 10.84 -3.94 -1.99
N ARG A 121 9.61 -4.39 -2.27
CA ARG A 121 8.75 -3.82 -3.32
C ARG A 121 8.31 -2.39 -3.01
N LEU A 122 7.90 -2.10 -1.76
CA LEU A 122 7.59 -0.74 -1.32
C LEU A 122 8.79 0.17 -1.46
N LEU A 123 9.97 -0.29 -1.05
CA LEU A 123 11.20 0.50 -1.12
C LEU A 123 11.58 0.82 -2.56
N ALA A 124 11.51 -0.15 -3.48
CA ALA A 124 11.75 0.08 -4.90
C ALA A 124 10.77 1.12 -5.49
N ALA A 125 9.47 0.92 -5.28
CA ALA A 125 8.43 1.82 -5.80
C ALA A 125 8.47 3.22 -5.18
N SER A 126 9.00 3.35 -3.95
CA SER A 126 9.18 4.67 -3.31
C SER A 126 10.17 5.58 -4.06
N GLY A 127 11.03 5.01 -4.91
CA GLY A 127 11.88 5.78 -5.83
C GLY A 127 11.08 6.54 -6.89
N GLU A 128 9.92 6.01 -7.28
CA GLU A 128 9.07 6.52 -8.37
C GLU A 128 7.91 7.39 -7.87
N GLY A 129 7.47 7.21 -6.61
CA GLY A 129 6.38 8.00 -6.04
C GLY A 129 6.10 7.70 -4.57
N ASP A 130 5.04 8.28 -4.02
CA ASP A 130 4.57 7.90 -2.67
C ASP A 130 4.01 6.47 -2.71
N VAL A 131 4.18 5.72 -1.62
CA VAL A 131 3.67 4.35 -1.49
C VAL A 131 2.93 4.19 -0.16
N ALA A 132 2.00 3.24 -0.10
CA ALA A 132 1.15 3.02 1.06
C ALA A 132 1.19 1.56 1.53
N LEU A 133 1.26 1.40 2.85
CA LEU A 133 1.13 0.12 3.54
C LEU A 133 -0.07 0.19 4.48
N LEU A 134 -1.09 -0.62 4.19
CA LEU A 134 -2.41 -0.56 4.81
C LEU A 134 -2.55 -1.61 5.90
N PHE A 135 -3.16 -1.19 7.01
CA PHE A 135 -3.55 -2.05 8.10
C PHE A 135 -5.01 -1.81 8.43
N GLY A 136 -5.78 -2.87 8.59
CA GLY A 136 -7.20 -2.77 8.87
C GLY A 136 -7.55 -2.76 10.35
N ARG A 137 -8.86 -2.90 10.60
CA ARG A 137 -9.47 -2.97 11.93
C ARG A 137 -8.90 -4.13 12.74
N GLU A 138 -8.85 -3.99 14.06
CA GLU A 138 -8.33 -5.02 14.95
C GLU A 138 -9.10 -6.34 14.89
N SER A 139 -10.42 -6.26 14.77
CA SER A 139 -11.32 -7.42 14.84
C SER A 139 -11.51 -8.12 13.50
N SER A 140 -11.51 -7.37 12.40
CA SER A 140 -11.90 -7.87 11.07
C SER A 140 -10.84 -7.66 9.99
N GLY A 141 -9.78 -6.89 10.25
CA GLY A 141 -8.78 -6.54 9.26
C GLY A 141 -9.32 -5.58 8.19
N LEU A 142 -8.74 -5.68 6.99
CA LEU A 142 -9.18 -4.92 5.82
C LEU A 142 -10.40 -5.59 5.18
N GLU A 143 -11.41 -4.80 4.86
CA GLU A 143 -12.58 -5.23 4.12
C GLU A 143 -12.23 -5.51 2.65
N ASN A 144 -13.06 -6.31 1.96
CA ASN A 144 -12.83 -6.64 0.56
C ASN A 144 -12.71 -5.41 -0.35
N ARG A 145 -13.51 -4.36 -0.09
CA ARG A 145 -13.44 -3.10 -0.85
C ARG A 145 -12.12 -2.36 -0.63
N GLU A 146 -11.54 -2.48 0.56
CA GLU A 146 -10.25 -1.88 0.92
C GLU A 146 -9.10 -2.68 0.28
N LEU A 147 -9.19 -4.02 0.33
CA LEU A 147 -8.25 -4.91 -0.37
C LEU A 147 -8.28 -4.70 -1.89
N GLN A 148 -9.43 -4.36 -2.48
CA GLN A 148 -9.53 -4.04 -3.90
C GLN A 148 -8.77 -2.77 -4.30
N ARG A 149 -8.37 -1.91 -3.35
CA ARG A 149 -7.48 -0.77 -3.59
C ARG A 149 -6.00 -1.13 -3.58
N CYS A 150 -5.64 -2.36 -3.20
CA CYS A 150 -4.26 -2.81 -3.08
C CYS A 150 -3.81 -3.53 -4.36
N GLN A 151 -2.57 -3.31 -4.79
CA GLN A 151 -1.95 -4.07 -5.89
C GLN A 151 -1.49 -5.46 -5.43
N ALA A 152 -1.14 -5.61 -4.15
CA ALA A 152 -0.81 -6.89 -3.54
C ALA A 152 -1.12 -6.92 -2.04
N ALA A 153 -1.20 -8.13 -1.51
CA ALA A 153 -1.35 -8.39 -0.09
C ALA A 153 -0.01 -8.79 0.52
N VAL A 154 0.27 -8.30 1.72
CA VAL A 154 1.38 -8.79 2.55
C VAL A 154 0.82 -9.69 3.63
N HIS A 155 1.31 -10.92 3.67
CA HIS A 155 0.88 -11.91 4.64
C HIS A 155 1.99 -12.17 5.65
N ILE A 156 1.73 -11.85 6.93
CA ILE A 156 2.64 -12.17 8.02
C ILE A 156 2.37 -13.62 8.44
N ALA A 157 3.35 -14.49 8.25
CA ALA A 157 3.28 -15.87 8.69
C ALA A 157 3.09 -15.93 10.22
N THR A 158 1.99 -16.52 10.65
CA THR A 158 1.59 -16.64 12.05
C THR A 158 1.09 -18.06 12.31
N GLN A 159 0.83 -18.39 13.58
CA GLN A 159 0.30 -19.71 13.92
C GLN A 159 -1.13 -19.85 13.31
N PRO A 160 -1.46 -20.93 12.57
CA PRO A 160 -2.70 -21.00 11.78
C PRO A 160 -4.02 -20.89 12.56
N VAL A 161 -4.03 -21.35 13.82
CA VAL A 161 -5.20 -21.39 14.71
C VAL A 161 -5.36 -20.06 15.47
N PHE A 162 -4.26 -19.40 15.82
CA PHE A 162 -4.22 -18.13 16.55
C PHE A 162 -3.36 -17.10 15.81
N GLY A 163 -3.75 -16.80 14.56
CA GLY A 163 -2.96 -15.98 13.63
C GLY A 163 -3.27 -14.48 13.62
N SER A 164 -4.04 -13.98 14.59
CA SER A 164 -4.37 -12.55 14.66
C SER A 164 -3.31 -11.81 15.49
N LEU A 165 -2.54 -10.96 14.82
CA LEU A 165 -1.60 -10.06 15.49
C LEU A 165 -2.32 -8.79 15.95
N ASN A 166 -1.90 -8.26 17.10
CA ASN A 166 -2.26 -6.90 17.49
C ASN A 166 -1.79 -5.91 16.41
N LEU A 167 -2.60 -4.86 16.15
CA LEU A 167 -2.33 -3.86 15.11
C LEU A 167 -0.92 -3.25 15.23
N GLY A 168 -0.53 -2.79 16.43
CA GLY A 168 0.80 -2.22 16.66
C GLY A 168 1.93 -3.22 16.42
N ALA A 169 1.72 -4.51 16.73
CA ALA A 169 2.70 -5.56 16.47
C ALA A 169 2.84 -5.87 14.96
N ALA A 170 1.73 -5.89 14.21
CA ALA A 170 1.76 -6.05 12.76
C ALA A 170 2.49 -4.88 12.09
N VAL A 171 2.20 -3.64 12.52
CA VAL A 171 2.92 -2.43 12.08
C VAL A 171 4.41 -2.56 12.40
N GLN A 172 4.76 -3.01 13.61
CA GLN A 172 6.15 -3.17 14.03
C GLN A 172 6.94 -4.14 13.14
N LEU A 173 6.39 -5.30 12.80
CA LEU A 173 7.04 -6.28 11.95
C LEU A 173 7.32 -5.73 10.55
N LEU A 174 6.34 -5.07 9.94
CA LEU A 174 6.52 -4.54 8.59
C LEU A 174 7.41 -3.28 8.55
N CYS A 175 7.35 -2.42 9.57
CA CYS A 175 8.29 -1.32 9.73
C CYS A 175 9.72 -1.83 9.93
N TYR A 176 9.89 -2.94 10.65
CA TYR A 176 11.19 -3.58 10.83
C TYR A 176 11.73 -4.14 9.51
N GLU A 177 10.91 -4.85 8.71
CA GLU A 177 11.33 -5.35 7.40
C GLU A 177 11.72 -4.22 6.43
N LEU A 178 11.00 -3.11 6.45
CA LEU A 178 11.38 -1.90 5.69
C LEU A 178 12.75 -1.38 6.11
N ARG A 179 13.00 -1.27 7.42
CA ARG A 179 14.30 -0.87 7.94
C ARG A 179 15.40 -1.84 7.51
N MET A 180 15.16 -3.14 7.59
CA MET A 180 16.12 -4.16 7.18
C MET A 180 16.44 -4.07 5.69
N ALA A 181 15.44 -3.83 4.84
CA ALA A 181 15.63 -3.63 3.41
C ALA A 181 16.49 -2.40 3.08
N VAL A 182 16.34 -1.30 3.85
CA VAL A 182 17.21 -0.12 3.71
C VAL A 182 18.64 -0.42 4.17
N LEU A 183 18.80 -1.11 5.31
CA LEU A 183 20.13 -1.42 5.88
C LEU A 183 20.92 -2.43 5.04
N SER A 184 20.24 -3.35 4.36
CA SER A 184 20.90 -4.26 3.42
C SER A 184 21.30 -3.59 2.10
N GLY A 185 21.21 -2.25 2.00
CA GLY A 185 21.64 -1.46 0.84
C GLY A 185 20.88 -1.75 -0.45
N GLY A 186 19.76 -2.46 -0.38
CA GLY A 186 19.20 -3.12 -1.56
C GLY A 186 20.17 -4.10 -2.25
N GLU A 187 21.27 -4.53 -1.63
CA GLU A 187 22.35 -5.30 -2.27
C GLU A 187 22.00 -6.77 -2.54
N GLU A 188 20.95 -7.32 -1.92
CA GLU A 188 20.33 -8.59 -2.35
C GLU A 188 19.11 -8.38 -3.26
N ALA A 189 18.91 -7.16 -3.72
CA ALA A 189 17.95 -6.93 -4.76
C ALA A 189 18.63 -7.41 -6.05
N GLY A 190 18.45 -8.69 -6.37
CA GLY A 190 18.40 -9.18 -7.75
C GLY A 190 17.24 -8.53 -8.51
N VAL A 191 17.12 -7.20 -8.42
CA VAL A 191 16.56 -6.40 -9.48
C VAL A 191 17.65 -6.40 -10.51
N ASP A 192 17.50 -7.30 -11.48
CA ASP A 192 17.83 -6.96 -12.86
C ASP A 192 17.53 -5.48 -13.03
N ALA A 193 18.56 -4.71 -13.41
CA ALA A 193 18.50 -3.26 -13.58
C ALA A 193 17.09 -2.87 -14.03
N VAL A 194 16.29 -2.31 -13.12
CA VAL A 194 14.89 -2.01 -13.38
C VAL A 194 14.92 -1.19 -14.65
N ASP A 195 14.40 -1.77 -15.73
CA ASP A 195 14.28 -1.09 -17.00
C ASP A 195 13.52 0.17 -16.65
N ARG A 196 14.20 1.32 -16.68
CA ARG A 196 13.61 2.57 -16.19
C ARG A 196 12.41 2.77 -17.08
N ARG A 197 11.21 2.66 -16.49
CA ARG A 197 9.97 2.85 -17.23
C ARG A 197 10.08 4.20 -17.93
N GLU A 198 9.77 4.21 -19.23
CA GLU A 198 9.82 5.45 -20.03
C GLU A 198 8.87 6.49 -19.46
N ASP A 199 7.72 6.04 -18.95
CA ASP A 199 6.67 6.85 -18.35
C ASP A 199 6.52 6.53 -16.84
N PRO A 200 6.18 7.51 -15.99
CA PRO A 200 5.94 7.28 -14.57
C PRO A 200 4.78 6.32 -14.30
N PRO A 201 4.80 5.54 -13.20
CA PRO A 201 3.66 4.73 -12.79
C PRO A 201 2.39 5.55 -12.62
N ALA A 202 1.24 4.95 -12.98
CA ALA A 202 -0.05 5.57 -12.69
C ALA A 202 -0.29 5.63 -11.18
N THR A 203 -0.71 6.80 -10.72
CA THR A 203 -1.12 7.01 -9.34
C THR A 203 -2.45 6.34 -9.03
N HIS A 204 -2.72 6.14 -7.74
CA HIS A 204 -3.99 5.61 -7.25
C HIS A 204 -5.20 6.36 -7.82
N ASP A 205 -5.17 7.69 -7.79
CA ASP A 205 -6.27 8.53 -8.28
C ASP A 205 -6.46 8.46 -9.81
N GLU A 206 -5.38 8.33 -10.58
CA GLU A 206 -5.47 8.09 -12.03
C GLU A 206 -6.12 6.73 -12.34
N LEU A 207 -5.71 5.68 -11.61
CA LEU A 207 -6.29 4.35 -11.72
C LEU A 207 -7.76 4.34 -11.30
N GLU A 208 -8.12 4.98 -10.18
CA GLU A 208 -9.51 5.11 -9.74
C GLU A 208 -10.36 5.87 -10.74
N GLY A 209 -9.85 6.96 -11.31
CA GLY A 209 -10.52 7.70 -12.37
C GLY A 209 -10.73 6.85 -13.64
N PHE A 210 -9.75 6.02 -14.00
CA PHE A 210 -9.90 5.04 -15.09
C PHE A 210 -10.98 4.00 -14.77
N PHE A 211 -10.97 3.40 -13.58
CA PHE A 211 -11.96 2.41 -13.19
C PHE A 211 -13.38 2.98 -13.12
N GLY A 212 -13.54 4.23 -12.68
CA GLY A 212 -14.80 4.95 -12.73
C GLY A 212 -15.29 5.15 -14.16
N HIS A 213 -14.42 5.62 -15.05
CA HIS A 213 -14.76 5.77 -16.47
C HIS A 213 -15.12 4.43 -17.12
N LEU A 214 -14.35 3.38 -16.83
CA LEU A 214 -14.60 2.03 -17.34
C LEU A 214 -15.97 1.51 -16.89
N ALA A 215 -16.31 1.66 -15.61
CA ALA A 215 -17.60 1.24 -15.08
C ALA A 215 -18.76 1.95 -15.80
N GLN A 216 -18.65 3.28 -15.95
CA GLN A 216 -19.64 4.08 -16.68
C GLN A 216 -19.79 3.62 -18.14
N THR A 217 -18.67 3.43 -18.85
CA THR A 217 -18.71 2.96 -20.25
C THR A 217 -19.38 1.58 -20.35
N LEU A 218 -19.09 0.64 -19.46
CA LEU A 218 -19.68 -0.71 -19.48
C LEU A 218 -21.18 -0.69 -19.21
N GLU A 219 -21.65 0.24 -18.39
CA GLU A 219 -23.07 0.46 -18.14
C GLU A 219 -23.76 1.03 -19.37
N GLU A 220 -23.20 2.07 -19.99
CA GLU A 220 -23.76 2.74 -21.17
C GLU A 220 -23.84 1.83 -22.40
N ILE A 221 -22.88 0.92 -22.60
CA ILE A 221 -22.94 -0.07 -23.70
C ILE A 221 -23.74 -1.34 -23.35
N GLU A 222 -24.44 -1.32 -22.21
CA GLU A 222 -25.22 -2.43 -21.67
C GLU A 222 -24.45 -3.76 -21.58
N PHE A 223 -23.13 -3.69 -21.33
CA PHE A 223 -22.24 -4.87 -21.38
C PHE A 223 -22.70 -6.00 -20.47
N HIS A 224 -23.27 -5.63 -19.32
CA HIS A 224 -23.65 -6.59 -18.30
C HIS A 224 -24.81 -7.50 -18.72
N LYS A 225 -25.74 -7.06 -19.59
CA LYS A 225 -26.89 -7.87 -20.08
C LYS A 225 -27.55 -8.73 -18.97
N GLY A 226 -27.78 -8.14 -17.79
CA GLY A 226 -28.34 -8.83 -16.62
C GLY A 226 -27.37 -9.60 -15.72
N ARG A 227 -26.06 -9.60 -16.00
CA ARG A 227 -25.00 -10.13 -15.12
C ARG A 227 -24.67 -9.13 -14.00
N GLY A 228 -24.23 -9.63 -12.84
CA GLY A 228 -23.81 -8.77 -11.73
C GLY A 228 -22.59 -7.90 -12.09
N SER A 229 -22.79 -6.58 -12.18
CA SER A 229 -21.77 -5.58 -12.56
C SER A 229 -20.55 -5.59 -11.64
N GLY A 230 -20.77 -5.76 -10.33
CA GLY A 230 -19.70 -5.76 -9.32
C GLY A 230 -18.65 -6.86 -9.52
N THR A 231 -19.05 -8.06 -9.94
CA THR A 231 -18.12 -9.19 -10.15
C THR A 231 -17.21 -8.96 -11.35
N VAL A 232 -17.74 -8.34 -12.42
CA VAL A 232 -16.96 -7.98 -13.61
C VAL A 232 -15.94 -6.89 -13.27
N MET A 233 -16.38 -5.82 -12.62
CA MET A 233 -15.47 -4.73 -12.25
C MET A 233 -14.37 -5.19 -11.30
N ALA A 234 -14.68 -6.06 -10.33
CA ALA A 234 -13.67 -6.63 -9.45
C ALA A 234 -12.62 -7.47 -10.19
N ARG A 235 -12.98 -8.13 -11.30
CA ARG A 235 -12.04 -8.89 -12.14
C ARG A 235 -11.20 -7.97 -13.02
N LEU A 236 -11.82 -6.96 -13.65
CA LEU A 236 -11.12 -5.98 -14.49
C LEU A 236 -10.12 -5.17 -13.67
N ARG A 237 -10.53 -4.69 -12.49
CA ARG A 237 -9.65 -4.02 -11.54
C ARG A 237 -8.41 -4.86 -11.22
N ARG A 238 -8.61 -6.13 -10.89
CA ARG A 238 -7.52 -7.06 -10.59
C ARG A 238 -6.59 -7.30 -11.78
N LEU A 239 -7.14 -7.33 -13.00
CA LEU A 239 -6.36 -7.46 -14.23
C LEU A 239 -5.43 -6.25 -14.39
N PHE A 240 -5.98 -5.04 -14.34
CA PHE A 240 -5.21 -3.82 -14.56
C PHE A 240 -4.26 -3.48 -13.42
N LEU A 241 -4.62 -3.78 -12.16
CA LEU A 241 -3.69 -3.61 -11.03
C LEU A 241 -2.49 -4.56 -11.12
N ARG A 242 -2.64 -5.74 -11.72
CA ARG A 242 -1.52 -6.67 -11.98
C ARG A 242 -0.65 -6.22 -13.15
N ALA A 243 -1.20 -5.46 -14.10
CA ALA A 243 -0.45 -4.94 -15.23
C ALA A 243 0.51 -3.81 -14.84
N GLU A 244 0.33 -3.20 -13.65
CA GLU A 244 1.17 -2.12 -13.14
C GLU A 244 1.31 -0.93 -14.11
N LEU A 245 0.16 -0.47 -14.62
CA LEU A 245 0.08 0.54 -15.68
C LEU A 245 0.86 1.81 -15.36
N ASP A 246 1.41 2.42 -16.41
CA ASP A 246 1.94 3.77 -16.37
C ASP A 246 0.88 4.85 -16.69
N GLN A 247 1.22 6.12 -16.49
CA GLN A 247 0.32 7.25 -16.74
C GLN A 247 -0.09 7.38 -18.21
N ARG A 248 0.75 6.97 -19.15
CA ARG A 248 0.46 7.04 -20.58
C ARG A 248 -0.51 5.95 -20.99
N GLU A 249 -0.32 4.73 -20.51
CA GLU A 249 -1.24 3.61 -20.71
C GLU A 249 -2.63 3.92 -20.16
N VAL A 250 -2.72 4.51 -18.96
CA VAL A 250 -4.01 4.95 -18.40
C VAL A 250 -4.67 6.00 -19.30
N ARG A 251 -3.92 6.97 -19.83
CA ARG A 251 -4.46 7.97 -20.78
C ARG A 251 -4.96 7.32 -22.07
N ILE A 252 -4.23 6.36 -22.64
CA ILE A 252 -4.64 5.62 -23.84
C ILE A 252 -5.95 4.86 -23.58
N LEU A 253 -6.00 4.10 -22.48
CA LEU A 253 -7.20 3.33 -22.10
C LEU A 253 -8.41 4.23 -21.90
N ARG A 254 -8.24 5.38 -21.24
CA ARG A 254 -9.32 6.37 -21.08
C ARG A 254 -9.74 7.00 -22.41
N GLY A 255 -8.82 7.18 -23.35
CA GLY A 255 -9.11 7.61 -24.72
C GLY A 255 -10.01 6.61 -25.45
N ILE A 256 -9.67 5.31 -25.39
CA ILE A 256 -10.48 4.23 -25.95
C ILE A 256 -11.90 4.24 -25.37
N LEU A 257 -12.04 4.42 -24.05
CA LEU A 257 -13.36 4.50 -23.40
C LEU A 257 -14.17 5.72 -23.86
N ALA A 258 -13.52 6.87 -24.04
CA ALA A 258 -14.19 8.08 -24.55
C ALA A 258 -14.67 7.87 -26.01
N ASP A 259 -13.84 7.27 -26.87
CA ASP A 259 -14.22 6.94 -28.23
C ASP A 259 -15.36 5.92 -28.30
N THR A 260 -15.32 4.89 -27.44
CA THR A 260 -16.38 3.88 -27.34
C THR A 260 -17.73 4.51 -27.00
N ARG A 261 -17.76 5.40 -26.00
CA ARG A 261 -18.99 6.12 -25.61
C ARG A 261 -19.50 7.04 -26.71
N ARG A 262 -18.60 7.76 -27.40
CA ARG A 262 -18.96 8.60 -28.55
C ARG A 262 -19.57 7.80 -29.70
N ALA A 263 -19.07 6.59 -29.95
CA ALA A 263 -19.61 5.70 -30.97
C ALA A 263 -21.01 5.19 -30.56
N ALA A 264 -21.17 4.70 -29.34
CA ALA A 264 -22.46 4.20 -28.83
C ALA A 264 -23.57 5.27 -28.91
N ALA A 265 -23.26 6.51 -28.51
CA ALA A 265 -24.22 7.62 -28.57
C ALA A 265 -24.66 8.01 -30.00
N ARG A 266 -23.85 7.72 -31.02
CA ARG A 266 -24.21 7.98 -32.42
C ARG A 266 -25.17 6.92 -32.98
N ASP A 267 -25.04 5.67 -32.55
CA ASP A 267 -25.90 4.58 -33.00
C ASP A 267 -27.33 4.73 -32.43
N ASP A 268 -27.47 5.22 -31.20
CA ASP A 268 -28.78 5.50 -30.58
C ASP A 268 -29.51 6.69 -31.23
N GLY A 269 -28.78 7.67 -31.77
CA GLY A 269 -29.34 8.85 -32.45
C GLY A 269 -29.72 8.64 -33.92
N GLY A 270 -29.50 7.44 -34.48
CA GLY A 270 -29.79 7.11 -35.88
C GLY A 270 -31.12 6.38 -36.11
N HIS A 271 -31.97 6.24 -35.09
CA HIS A 271 -33.25 5.51 -35.12
C HIS A 271 -34.49 6.43 -34.99
N GLU A 272 -34.36 7.74 -35.18
CA GLU A 272 -35.49 8.67 -35.40
C GLU A 272 -35.67 8.99 -36.89
#